data_AF-A0A966XXQ3-F1
#
_entry.id   AF-A0A966XXQ3-F1
#
_cell.length_a   1.000
_cell.length_b   1.000
_cell.length_c   1.000
_cell.angle_alpha   90.00
_cell.angle_beta   90.00
_cell.angle_gamma   90.00
#
_symmetry.space_group_name_H-M   'P 1'
#
loop_
_entity.id
_entity.type
_entity.pdbx_description
1 polymer ?
#
loop_
_entity_poly.entity_id
_entity_poly.type
_entity_poly.pdbx_seq_one_letter_code
_entity_poly.pdbx_strand_id
1 'polypeptide(L)' 'MHDKVDVLIIGSGASGVAVAYSLADTKMRIICLERATG' A
#
# COMPACT_ATOMS: atom_id res chain seq x y z
N MET A 1 -17.45 12.13 -2.14
CA MET A 1 -17.22 11.04 -1.17
C MET A 1 -15.72 10.73 -1.15
N HIS A 2 -15.11 10.58 0.03
CA HIS A 2 -13.75 10.09 0.14
C HIS A 2 -13.80 8.59 0.39
N ASP A 3 -13.12 7.86 -0.48
CA ASP A 3 -13.11 6.42 -0.44
C ASP A 3 -12.08 5.98 0.62
N LYS A 4 -12.54 5.29 1.66
CA LYS A 4 -11.72 5.00 2.85
C LYS A 4 -10.70 3.91 2.51
N VAL A 5 -9.45 4.17 2.88
CA VAL A 5 -8.34 3.22 2.76
C VAL A 5 -7.89 2.89 4.17
N ASP A 6 -7.65 1.62 4.45
CA ASP A 6 -7.21 1.18 5.79
C ASP A 6 -5.70 1.38 5.95
N VAL A 7 -4.92 1.14 4.87
CA VAL A 7 -3.47 1.30 4.85
C VAL A 7 -3.01 1.97 3.56
N LEU A 8 -2.28 3.06 3.71
CA LEU A 8 -1.61 3.77 2.61
C LEU A 8 -0.10 3.63 2.76
N ILE A 9 0.54 2.98 1.79
CA ILE A 9 2.00 2.83 1.73
C ILE A 9 2.55 3.85 0.73
N ILE A 10 3.46 4.71 1.19
CA ILE A 10 4.16 5.70 0.35
C ILE A 10 5.61 5.23 0.17
N GLY A 11 6.01 4.98 -1.06
CA GLY A 11 7.28 4.32 -1.38
C GLY A 11 7.11 2.80 -1.40
N SER A 12 6.97 2.22 -2.59
CA SER A 12 6.60 0.81 -2.79
C SER A 12 7.76 -0.06 -3.26
N GLY A 13 8.99 0.32 -2.91
CA GLY A 13 10.17 -0.53 -3.00
C GLY A 13 10.06 -1.79 -2.12
N ALA A 14 11.19 -2.46 -1.88
CA ALA A 14 11.21 -3.76 -1.19
C ALA A 14 10.50 -3.75 0.18
N SER A 15 10.68 -2.68 0.97
CA SER A 15 10.02 -2.52 2.27
C SER A 15 8.50 -2.38 2.14
N GLY A 16 8.01 -1.59 1.19
CA GLY A 16 6.58 -1.39 0.96
C GLY A 16 5.88 -2.68 0.55
N VAL A 17 6.52 -3.49 -0.31
CA VAL A 17 6.02 -4.82 -0.69
C VAL A 17 6.03 -5.78 0.51
N ALA A 18 7.08 -5.80 1.32
CA ALA A 18 7.16 -6.66 2.50
C ALA A 18 6.04 -6.36 3.51
N VAL A 19 5.71 -5.08 3.71
CA VAL A 19 4.59 -4.65 4.56
C VAL A 19 3.25 -5.07 3.95
N ALA A 20 3.03 -4.81 2.65
CA ALA A 20 1.80 -5.20 1.97
C ALA A 20 1.59 -6.73 2.01
N TYR A 21 2.65 -7.50 1.83
CA TYR A 21 2.63 -8.97 1.91
C TYR A 21 2.22 -9.45 3.30
N SER A 22 2.82 -8.87 4.36
CA SER A 22 2.49 -9.20 5.75
C SER A 22 1.03 -8.90 6.11
N LEU A 23 0.37 -8.03 5.35
CA LEU A 23 -1.01 -7.61 5.56
C LEU A 23 -2.01 -8.29 4.59
N ALA A 24 -1.56 -9.14 3.67
CA ALA A 24 -2.40 -9.68 2.60
C ALA A 24 -3.65 -10.44 3.10
N ASP A 25 -3.53 -11.16 4.21
CA ASP A 25 -4.63 -11.96 4.78
C ASP A 25 -5.58 -11.17 5.70
N THR A 26 -5.28 -9.91 5.99
CA THR A 26 -6.05 -9.09 6.94
C THR A 26 -7.38 -8.58 6.38
N LYS A 27 -7.65 -8.80 5.08
CA LYS A 27 -8.79 -8.23 4.34
C LYS A 27 -8.83 -6.69 4.35
N MET A 28 -7.74 -6.02 4.73
CA MET A 28 -7.64 -4.58 4.66
C MET A 28 -7.56 -4.11 3.21
N ARG A 29 -8.12 -2.92 2.96
CA ARG A 29 -7.89 -2.23 1.70
C ARG A 29 -6.57 -1.48 1.76
N ILE A 30 -5.58 -2.00 1.05
CA ILE A 30 -4.22 -1.47 1.01
C ILE A 30 -3.99 -0.78 -0.34
N ILE A 31 -3.48 0.45 -0.31
CA ILE A 31 -3.03 1.17 -1.51
C ILE A 31 -1.53 1.47 -1.39
N CYS A 32 -0.80 1.12 -2.44
CA CYS A 32 0.62 1.41 -2.59
C CYS A 32 0.80 2.55 -3.60
N LEU A 33 1.42 3.65 -3.18
CA LEU A 33 1.79 4.76 -4.04
C LEU A 33 3.32 4.84 -4.15
N GLU A 34 3.80 4.89 -5.39
CA GLU A 34 5.21 5.12 -5.72
C GLU A 34 5.26 6.29 -6.70
N ARG A 35 6.35 7.06 -6.65
CA ARG A 35 6.56 8.10 -7.64
C ARG A 35 6.75 7.45 -9.03
N ALA A 36 5.91 7.80 -9.99
CA ALA A 36 6.21 7.53 -11.39
C ALA A 36 7.42 8.38 -11.82
N THR A 37 8.49 7.73 -12.28
CA THR A 37 9.64 8.42 -12.87
C THR A 37 9.40 8.61 -14.36
N GLY A 38 9.36 9.87 -14.78
CA GLY A 38 9.34 10.35 -16.16
C GLY A 38 10.03 11.70 -16.22
#